data_AF-A0A942ULC8-F1
#
_entry.id   AF-A0A942ULC8-F1
#
_cell.length_a   1.000
_cell.length_b   1.000
_cell.length_c   1.000
_cell.angle_alpha   90.00
_cell.angle_beta   90.00
_cell.angle_gamma   90.00
#
_symmetry.space_group_name_H-M   'P 1'
#
loop_
_entity.id
_entity.type
_entity.pdbx_description
1 polymer ?
#
loop_
_entity_poly.entity_id
_entity_poly.type
_entity_poly.pdbx_seq_one_letter_code
_entity_poly.pdbx_strand_id
1 'polypeptide(L)'
;MGLKGGTYGEIYKEAEAIITEQRPIPLRKWETPIEYRINSLKNEERKYEYTIREFSGDQGDSIYFVEIKFSFYRDGFFYASGTCEFFVEEDYVEQKVEELRQNNLVAIYDWIPDVPTWHVVEHNFENDIFEWHENEEENRIE
;
A
#
# COMPACT_ATOMS: atom_id res chain seq x y z
N MET A 1 -10.04 22.09 -2.60
CA MET A 1 -8.97 22.55 -1.67
C MET A 1 -7.82 21.58 -1.84
N GLY A 2 -6.61 22.04 -2.15
CA GLY A 2 -5.46 21.15 -2.35
C GLY A 2 -4.64 21.04 -1.08
N LEU A 3 -4.66 19.88 -0.43
CA LEU A 3 -3.64 19.52 0.57
C LEU A 3 -2.38 19.14 -0.21
N LYS A 4 -1.26 19.78 0.14
CA LYS A 4 0.07 19.39 -0.35
C LYS A 4 0.50 18.17 0.44
N GLY A 5 0.42 16.99 -0.16
CA GLY A 5 0.95 15.76 0.41
C GLY A 5 2.48 15.78 0.36
N GLY A 6 3.08 15.33 1.47
CA GLY A 6 4.51 15.41 1.75
C GLY A 6 5.44 15.01 0.59
N THR A 7 6.42 15.87 0.33
CA THR A 7 7.54 15.57 -0.56
C THR A 7 8.25 14.27 -0.15
N TYR A 8 8.50 13.41 -1.15
CA TYR A 8 9.13 12.09 -1.23
C TYR A 8 10.11 11.60 -0.11
N GLY A 9 10.67 12.49 0.72
CA GLY A 9 11.62 12.13 1.77
C GLY A 9 11.02 11.87 3.16
N GLU A 10 9.81 12.37 3.46
CA GLU A 10 9.38 12.53 4.87
C GLU A 10 7.91 12.20 5.15
N ILE A 11 7.34 11.22 4.45
CA ILE A 11 5.94 10.76 4.62
C ILE A 11 5.60 10.39 6.10
N TYR A 12 6.60 10.01 6.89
CA TYR A 12 6.46 9.69 8.32
C TYR A 12 6.44 10.91 9.26
N LYS A 13 6.69 12.13 8.77
CA LYS A 13 6.85 13.33 9.62
C LYS A 13 5.60 14.17 9.74
N GLU A 14 4.62 14.00 8.87
CA GLU A 14 3.41 14.82 8.85
C GLU A 14 2.22 13.94 9.21
N ALA A 15 1.92 13.89 10.52
CA ALA A 15 0.67 13.30 11.00
C ALA A 15 -0.48 14.23 10.60
N GLU A 16 -0.97 14.05 9.39
CA GLU A 16 -2.12 14.79 8.88
C GLU A 16 -3.42 14.08 9.27
N ALA A 17 -4.43 14.87 9.62
CA ALA A 17 -5.78 14.37 9.86
C ALA A 17 -6.72 15.06 8.88
N ILE A 18 -7.45 14.28 8.09
CA ILE A 18 -8.55 14.80 7.28
C ILE A 18 -9.81 14.78 8.12
N ILE A 19 -10.37 15.96 8.36
CA ILE A 19 -11.67 16.14 9.02
C ILE A 19 -12.70 16.36 7.92
N THR A 20 -13.63 15.44 7.78
CA THR A 20 -14.76 15.55 6.86
C THR A 20 -16.06 15.77 7.62
N GLU A 21 -16.99 16.53 7.06
CA GLU A 21 -18.34 16.72 7.58
C GLU A 21 -19.19 15.45 7.41
N GLN A 22 -18.99 14.76 6.28
CA GLN A 22 -19.65 13.50 5.98
C GLN A 22 -18.67 12.33 6.11
N ARG A 23 -19.20 11.15 6.41
CA ARG A 23 -18.38 9.94 6.44
C ARG A 23 -17.86 9.65 5.03
N PRO A 24 -16.54 9.49 4.83
CA PRO A 24 -16.00 9.15 3.52
C PRO A 24 -16.54 7.80 3.02
N ILE A 25 -16.86 7.73 1.74
CA ILE A 25 -17.39 6.51 1.09
C ILE A 25 -16.29 5.88 0.24
N PRO A 26 -15.97 4.59 0.39
CA PRO A 26 -14.98 3.94 -0.49
C PRO A 26 -15.45 3.99 -1.95
N LEU A 27 -14.52 4.26 -2.86
CA LEU A 27 -14.78 4.27 -4.30
C LEU A 27 -14.02 3.16 -5.00
N ARG A 28 -12.70 3.13 -4.78
CA ARG A 28 -11.79 2.21 -5.45
C ARG A 28 -10.66 1.80 -4.52
N LYS A 29 -10.08 0.62 -4.74
CA LYS A 29 -8.81 0.23 -4.15
C LYS A 29 -7.93 -0.48 -5.15
N TRP A 30 -6.63 -0.37 -4.92
CA TRP A 30 -5.58 -1.10 -5.62
C TRP A 30 -4.79 -1.90 -4.62
N GLU A 31 -4.59 -3.18 -4.88
CA GLU A 31 -3.79 -4.08 -4.06
C GLU A 31 -2.61 -4.60 -4.88
N THR A 32 -1.48 -4.80 -4.21
CA THR A 32 -0.31 -5.46 -4.79
C THR A 32 -0.19 -6.89 -4.26
N PRO A 33 0.59 -7.75 -4.91
CA PRO A 33 1.07 -8.96 -4.27
C PRO A 33 1.72 -8.67 -2.91
N ILE A 34 1.66 -9.66 -2.04
CA ILE A 34 2.34 -9.64 -0.76
C ILE A 34 3.84 -9.66 -1.00
N GLU A 35 4.55 -8.65 -0.52
CA GLU A 35 5.99 -8.60 -0.58
C GLU A 35 6.60 -9.36 0.60
N TYR A 36 7.35 -10.42 0.32
CA TYR A 36 8.14 -11.16 1.30
C TYR A 36 9.61 -10.78 1.17
N ARG A 37 10.22 -10.33 2.26
CA ARG A 37 11.67 -10.12 2.36
C ARG A 37 12.27 -11.13 3.31
N ILE A 38 13.24 -11.88 2.82
CA ILE A 38 13.92 -12.90 3.61
C ILE A 38 15.34 -12.41 3.91
N ASN A 39 15.63 -12.21 5.19
CA ASN A 39 16.97 -11.92 5.69
C ASN A 39 17.56 -13.20 6.29
N SER A 40 18.33 -13.92 5.48
CA SER A 40 18.92 -15.21 5.85
C SER A 40 19.90 -15.12 7.02
N LEU A 41 20.59 -13.99 7.19
CA LEU A 41 21.57 -13.80 8.27
C LEU A 41 20.92 -13.73 9.66
N LYS A 42 19.72 -13.14 9.73
CA LYS A 42 18.94 -13.01 10.97
C LYS A 42 17.84 -14.07 11.09
N ASN A 43 17.75 -14.97 10.11
CA ASN A 43 16.65 -15.90 9.94
C ASN A 43 15.30 -15.20 10.11
N GLU A 44 15.16 -14.04 9.47
CA GLU A 44 14.04 -13.12 9.63
C GLU A 44 13.28 -12.99 8.32
N GLU A 45 11.96 -13.17 8.40
CA GLU A 45 11.04 -13.01 7.29
C GLU A 45 10.16 -11.80 7.58
N ARG A 46 10.04 -10.91 6.59
CA ARG A 46 9.16 -9.75 6.68
C ARG A 46 8.16 -9.79 5.56
N LYS A 47 6.89 -9.66 5.92
CA LYS A 47 5.78 -9.64 4.99
C LYS A 47 5.19 -8.24 4.98
N TYR A 48 4.96 -7.69 3.79
CA TYR A 48 4.31 -6.41 3.57
C TYR A 48 3.13 -6.55 2.60
N GLU A 49 1.98 -6.00 2.96
CA GLU A 49 0.80 -5.92 2.11
C GLU A 49 0.49 -4.45 1.85
N TYR A 50 0.50 -4.04 0.59
CA TYR A 50 0.24 -2.66 0.19
C TYR A 50 -1.16 -2.54 -0.40
N THR A 51 -1.90 -1.54 0.06
CA THR A 51 -3.21 -1.20 -0.49
C THR A 51 -3.31 0.31 -0.67
N ILE A 52 -3.60 0.76 -1.88
CA ILE A 52 -3.99 2.14 -2.15
C ILE A 52 -5.52 2.18 -2.12
N ARG A 53 -6.12 3.16 -1.45
CA ARG A 53 -7.58 3.34 -1.44
C ARG A 53 -7.97 4.76 -1.83
N GLU A 54 -9.07 4.84 -2.54
CA GLU A 54 -9.78 6.07 -2.90
C GLU A 54 -11.12 6.11 -2.17
N PHE A 55 -11.41 7.27 -1.57
CA PHE A 55 -12.68 7.56 -0.92
C PHE A 55 -13.25 8.87 -1.46
N SER A 56 -14.58 8.95 -1.55
CA SER A 56 -15.28 10.21 -1.70
C SER A 56 -15.25 10.95 -0.36
N GLY A 57 -14.66 12.14 -0.35
CA GLY A 57 -14.75 13.14 0.70
C GLY A 57 -15.98 14.04 0.56
N ASP A 58 -15.93 15.18 1.24
CA ASP A 58 -17.01 16.17 1.20
C ASP A 58 -17.13 16.79 -0.19
N GLN A 59 -18.38 17.09 -0.61
CA GLN A 59 -18.68 17.71 -1.90
C GLN A 59 -18.20 16.91 -3.14
N GLY A 60 -17.80 15.65 -2.97
CA GLY A 60 -17.35 14.77 -4.05
C GLY A 60 -15.85 14.84 -4.34
N ASP A 61 -15.04 15.49 -3.50
CA ASP A 61 -13.58 15.47 -3.62
C ASP A 61 -13.03 14.04 -3.37
N SER A 62 -12.01 13.60 -4.10
CA SER A 62 -11.34 12.31 -3.83
C SER A 62 -10.28 12.43 -2.74
N ILE A 63 -10.26 11.45 -1.84
CA ILE A 63 -9.26 11.29 -0.78
C ILE A 63 -8.52 9.98 -1.04
N TYR A 64 -7.19 10.06 -1.13
CA TYR A 64 -6.35 8.90 -1.36
C TYR A 64 -5.45 8.62 -0.16
N PHE A 65 -5.28 7.34 0.15
CA PHE A 65 -4.27 6.91 1.11
C PHE A 65 -3.66 5.56 0.75
N VAL A 66 -2.43 5.36 1.21
CA VAL A 66 -1.70 4.11 1.14
C VAL A 66 -1.71 3.47 2.53
N GLU A 67 -2.23 2.26 2.62
CA GLU A 67 -2.13 1.37 3.77
C GLU A 67 -0.99 0.37 3.53
N ILE A 68 -0.13 0.21 4.52
CA ILE A 68 0.89 -0.83 4.55
C ILE A 68 0.67 -1.65 5.81
N LYS A 69 0.27 -2.91 5.63
CA LYS A 69 0.28 -3.90 6.72
C LYS A 69 1.59 -4.65 6.69
N PHE A 70 2.20 -4.82 7.86
CA PHE A 70 3.45 -5.56 7.96
C PHE A 70 3.40 -6.60 9.09
N SER A 71 4.07 -7.73 8.87
CA SER A 71 4.26 -8.78 9.87
C SER A 71 5.66 -9.34 9.76
N PHE A 72 6.29 -9.54 10.92
CA PHE A 72 7.68 -9.98 11.02
C PHE A 72 7.76 -11.29 11.81
N TYR A 73 8.57 -12.18 11.26
CA TYR A 73 8.81 -13.52 11.79
C TYR A 73 10.32 -13.70 11.94
N ARG A 74 10.75 -14.38 13.00
CA ARG A 74 12.14 -14.77 13.21
C ARG A 74 12.19 -16.21 13.68
N ASP A 75 13.05 -17.01 13.07
CA ASP A 75 13.14 -18.44 13.32
C ASP A 75 11.79 -19.17 13.12
N GLY A 76 10.99 -18.69 12.17
CA GLY A 76 9.63 -19.18 11.93
C GLY A 76 8.58 -18.74 12.97
N PHE A 77 8.96 -17.95 13.98
CA PHE A 77 8.05 -17.44 15.00
C PHE A 77 7.66 -15.98 14.75
N PHE A 78 6.36 -15.70 14.77
CA PHE A 78 5.83 -14.35 14.72
C PHE A 78 6.27 -13.53 15.95
N TYR A 79 6.75 -12.31 15.75
CA TYR A 79 7.16 -11.44 16.87
C TYR A 79 6.65 -10.00 16.78
N ALA A 80 6.25 -9.52 15.60
CA ALA A 80 5.74 -8.16 15.45
C ALA A 80 4.80 -8.03 14.25
N SER A 81 3.84 -7.12 14.37
CA SER A 81 3.02 -6.65 13.26
C SER A 81 2.59 -5.21 13.47
N GLY A 82 2.15 -4.57 12.40
CA GLY A 82 1.49 -3.29 12.48
C GLY A 82 0.85 -2.89 11.16
N THR A 83 0.23 -1.72 11.20
CA THR A 83 -0.33 -1.05 10.03
C THR A 83 0.13 0.39 10.09
N CYS A 84 0.56 0.93 8.95
CA CYS A 84 0.69 2.37 8.76
C CYS A 84 -0.17 2.82 7.59
N GLU A 85 -0.70 4.03 7.71
CA GLU A 85 -1.55 4.67 6.70
C GLU A 85 -1.01 6.07 6.43
N PHE A 86 -0.98 6.46 5.17
CA PHE A 86 -0.47 7.76 4.72
C PHE A 86 -1.37 8.35 3.67
N PHE A 87 -1.71 9.64 3.80
CA PHE A 87 -2.37 10.36 2.72
C PHE A 87 -1.40 10.57 1.55
N VAL A 88 -1.92 10.46 0.34
CA VAL A 88 -1.16 10.66 -0.89
C VAL A 88 -1.94 11.53 -1.87
N GLU A 89 -1.21 12.20 -2.74
CA GLU A 89 -1.81 12.99 -3.82
C GLU A 89 -2.30 12.09 -4.96
N GLU A 90 -3.28 12.57 -5.73
CA GLU A 90 -3.82 11.86 -6.89
C GLU A 90 -2.74 11.54 -7.93
N ASP A 91 -1.90 12.51 -8.27
CA ASP A 91 -0.78 12.34 -9.21
C ASP A 91 0.16 11.19 -8.80
N TYR A 92 0.38 11.00 -7.48
CA TYR A 92 1.17 9.88 -6.97
C TYR A 92 0.47 8.55 -7.22
N VAL A 93 -0.85 8.48 -6.95
CA VAL A 93 -1.64 7.27 -7.18
C VAL A 93 -1.64 6.90 -8.65
N GLU A 94 -1.90 7.85 -9.54
CA GLU A 94 -1.90 7.61 -10.99
C GLU A 94 -0.55 7.07 -11.47
N GLN A 95 0.54 7.74 -11.10
CA GLN A 95 1.89 7.30 -11.46
C GLN A 95 2.18 5.89 -10.93
N LYS A 96 1.86 5.63 -9.65
CA LYS A 96 2.21 4.37 -9.01
C LYS A 96 1.37 3.20 -9.51
N VAL A 97 0.07 3.42 -9.71
CA VAL A 97 -0.84 2.40 -10.27
C VAL A 97 -0.43 2.04 -11.68
N GLU A 98 -0.03 3.02 -12.51
CA GLU A 98 0.42 2.74 -13.87
C GLU A 98 1.75 1.97 -13.88
N GLU A 99 2.70 2.33 -13.02
CA GLU A 99 3.94 1.56 -12.83
C GLU A 99 3.64 0.10 -12.42
N LEU A 100 2.75 -0.10 -11.43
CA LEU A 100 2.37 -1.44 -10.97
C LEU A 100 1.64 -2.23 -12.06
N ARG A 101 0.76 -1.57 -12.82
CA ARG A 101 0.04 -2.18 -13.96
C ARG A 101 1.00 -2.67 -15.03
N GLN A 102 1.98 -1.85 -15.43
CA GLN A 102 2.99 -2.21 -16.43
C GLN A 102 3.83 -3.42 -16.02
N ASN A 103 4.01 -3.64 -14.71
CA ASN A 103 4.73 -4.77 -14.16
C ASN A 103 3.84 -5.97 -13.79
N ASN A 104 2.53 -5.90 -14.07
CA ASN A 104 1.54 -6.92 -13.68
C ASN A 104 1.47 -7.16 -12.16
N LEU A 105 1.64 -6.10 -11.35
CA LEU A 105 1.69 -6.15 -9.88
C LEU A 105 0.50 -5.43 -9.23
N VAL A 106 -0.63 -5.33 -9.93
CA VAL A 106 -1.82 -4.64 -9.42
C VAL A 106 -3.09 -5.47 -9.59
N ALA A 107 -3.93 -5.42 -8.57
CA ALA A 107 -5.33 -5.80 -8.62
C ALA A 107 -6.18 -4.57 -8.30
N ILE A 108 -7.23 -4.33 -9.07
CA ILE A 108 -8.09 -3.16 -8.98
C ILE A 108 -9.49 -3.60 -8.61
N TYR A 109 -10.09 -2.90 -7.66
CA TYR A 109 -11.43 -3.19 -7.17
C TYR A 109 -12.25 -1.91 -7.09
N ASP A 110 -13.50 -2.00 -7.56
CA ASP A 110 -14.49 -0.94 -7.40
C ASP A 110 -15.44 -1.29 -6.26
N TRP A 111 -15.83 -0.28 -5.48
CA TRP A 111 -16.81 -0.42 -4.41
C TRP A 111 -18.23 -0.41 -4.97
N ILE A 112 -19.04 -1.40 -4.58
CA ILE A 112 -20.45 -1.45 -4.93
C ILE A 112 -21.26 -0.97 -3.71
N PRO A 113 -21.81 0.26 -3.70
CA PRO A 113 -22.48 0.79 -2.52
C PRO A 113 -23.81 0.08 -2.22
N ASP A 114 -24.52 -0.38 -3.26
CA ASP A 114 -25.80 -1.07 -3.12
C ASP A 114 -25.67 -2.45 -2.45
N VAL A 115 -24.52 -3.09 -2.64
CA VAL A 115 -24.15 -4.36 -2.03
C VAL A 115 -22.76 -4.16 -1.45
N PRO A 116 -22.60 -3.68 -0.20
CA PRO A 116 -21.35 -3.14 0.34
C PRO A 116 -20.21 -4.15 0.29
N THR A 117 -19.56 -4.22 -0.86
CA THR A 117 -18.59 -5.23 -1.27
C THR A 117 -17.67 -4.67 -2.35
N TRP A 118 -16.49 -5.25 -2.45
CA TRP A 118 -15.52 -4.95 -3.49
C TRP A 118 -15.73 -5.86 -4.70
N HIS A 119 -15.82 -5.29 -5.89
CA HIS A 119 -15.89 -6.01 -7.15
C HIS A 119 -14.54 -5.92 -7.87
N VAL A 120 -13.98 -7.07 -8.25
CA VAL A 120 -12.71 -7.13 -8.98
C VAL A 120 -12.90 -6.60 -10.40
N VAL A 121 -12.13 -5.57 -10.76
CA VAL A 121 -12.10 -4.98 -12.10
C VAL A 121 -10.96 -5.55 -12.93
N GLU A 122 -9.78 -5.68 -12.31
CA GLU A 122 -8.54 -6.08 -12.94
C GLU A 122 -7.69 -6.85 -11.91
N HIS A 123 -6.96 -7.89 -12.35
CA HIS A 123 -6.06 -8.65 -11.48
C HIS A 123 -4.91 -9.20 -12.32
N ASN A 124 -3.74 -8.55 -12.24
CA ASN A 124 -2.67 -8.81 -13.21
C ASN A 124 -1.58 -9.76 -12.73
N PHE A 125 -1.46 -10.03 -11.43
CA PHE A 125 -0.47 -10.97 -10.91
C PHE A 125 -1.02 -12.41 -10.86
N GLU A 126 -0.18 -13.38 -11.22
CA GLU A 126 -0.52 -14.82 -11.17
C GLU A 126 -0.40 -15.41 -9.76
N ASN A 127 0.51 -14.87 -8.94
CA ASN A 127 0.74 -15.29 -7.56
C ASN A 127 0.54 -14.10 -6.62
N ASP A 128 -0.17 -14.33 -5.53
CA ASP A 128 -0.41 -13.33 -4.47
C ASP A 128 0.86 -13.00 -3.66
N ILE A 129 2.02 -13.58 -4.02
CA ILE A 129 3.27 -13.50 -3.29
C ILE A 129 4.39 -13.08 -4.24
N PHE A 130 5.17 -12.10 -3.80
CA PHE A 130 6.38 -11.62 -4.45
C PHE A 130 7.54 -11.69 -3.46
N GLU A 131 8.54 -12.54 -3.75
CA GLU A 131 9.64 -12.82 -2.82
C GLU A 131 10.93 -12.09 -3.23
N TRP A 132 11.53 -11.38 -2.28
CA TRP A 132 12.84 -10.78 -2.36
C TRP A 132 13.81 -11.50 -1.42
N HIS A 133 14.93 -11.94 -1.98
CA HIS A 133 16.07 -12.43 -1.22
C HIS A 133 17.13 -11.33 -1.12
N GLU A 134 17.42 -10.87 0.09
CA GLU A 134 18.55 -9.97 0.33
C GLU A 134 19.86 -10.76 0.16
N ASN A 135 20.52 -10.65 -1.01
CA ASN A 135 21.83 -11.26 -1.28
C ASN A 135 22.98 -10.41 -0.68
N GLU A 136 24.06 -11.09 -0.27
CA GLU A 136 25.17 -10.62 0.59
C GLU A 136 26.04 -9.43 0.10
N GLU A 137 25.70 -8.69 -0.96
CA GLU A 137 26.68 -7.83 -1.65
C GLU A 137 26.87 -6.40 -1.11
N GLU A 138 26.13 -5.91 -0.11
CA GLU A 138 26.29 -4.52 0.37
C GLU A 138 27.26 -4.30 1.55
N ASN A 139 27.98 -5.33 2.03
CA ASN A 139 29.00 -5.16 3.09
C ASN A 139 30.44 -5.45 2.66
N ARG A 140 30.75 -5.37 1.36
CA ARG A 140 32.13 -5.26 0.86
C ARG A 140 32.41 -3.85 0.36
N ILE A 141 32.43 -2.89 1.27
CA ILE A 141 33.24 -1.68 1.09
C ILE A 141 34.37 -1.81 2.10
N GLU A 142 35.57 -2.02 1.55
CA GLU A 142 36.87 -2.13 2.23
C GLU A 142 37.22 -0.89 3.06
#